data_AF-A0A6J0B0X9-F1
#
_entry.id   AF-A0A6J0B0X9-F1
#
_cell.length_a   1.000
_cell.length_b   1.000
_cell.length_c   1.000
_cell.angle_alpha   90.00
_cell.angle_beta   90.00
_cell.angle_gamma   90.00
#
_symmetry.space_group_name_H-M   'P 1'
#
loop_
_entity.id
_entity.type
_entity.pdbx_description
1 polymer ?
#
loop_
_entity_poly.entity_id
_entity_poly.type
_entity_poly.pdbx_seq_one_letter_code
_entity_poly.pdbx_strand_id
1 'polypeptide(L)'
;MIFPEGTCTNRTCLITFKPGAFIPGVPVQPVVLRYPNRLDTITWTWQGPGALKILWLTLCQFHNQVEIEFLPVYSPSEEERKDPALYASNVRRVMAEALGVSVTDYTFEDCQLALAEGQLRLPEDTCLLEFARLVRGLGLKPEKLDRALDRHAERAGAKPGGRVTLPEFAAQLGVPVSEALEDLFSLFDEGGGGEIDLREYVVALSVVCRPSQTLDTVRLAFQMYGSRDGSIDQGALSCILRTALGVAELSVAELFHAIDQEETGKITFADFERFAETYPDFAEEYLYPDQTRFQSGAQTPPALTANGFCTDFSPENAGIGPEPLCKKLD
;
A
#
# COMPACT_ATOMS: atom_id res chain seq x y z
N MET A 1 5.69 26.10 -13.03
CA MET A 1 4.69 25.04 -13.24
C MET A 1 5.01 23.92 -12.27
N ILE A 2 4.02 23.40 -11.52
CA ILE A 2 4.19 22.36 -10.50
C ILE A 2 3.14 21.28 -10.76
N PHE A 3 3.51 20.00 -10.62
CA PHE A 3 2.61 18.86 -10.75
C PHE A 3 2.32 18.29 -9.36
N PRO A 4 1.17 18.61 -8.74
CA PRO A 4 0.91 18.30 -7.34
C PRO A 4 0.62 16.81 -7.09
N GLU A 5 0.23 16.06 -8.11
CA GLU A 5 -0.05 14.61 -8.06
C GLU A 5 1.23 13.75 -7.91
N GLY A 6 2.41 14.34 -8.12
CA GLY A 6 3.70 13.63 -8.07
C GLY A 6 4.00 12.81 -9.33
N THR A 7 3.00 12.18 -9.95
CA THR A 7 3.08 11.50 -11.27
C THR A 7 1.73 11.60 -12.01
N CYS A 8 1.69 11.29 -13.31
CA CYS A 8 0.42 11.12 -14.04
C CYS A 8 -0.13 9.72 -13.71
N THR A 9 -1.38 9.63 -13.25
CA THR A 9 -2.03 8.34 -12.92
C THR A 9 -2.80 7.77 -14.12
N ASN A 10 -3.95 7.12 -13.89
CA ASN A 10 -4.71 6.34 -14.86
C ASN A 10 -5.75 7.17 -15.64
N ARG A 11 -5.78 8.51 -15.48
CA ARG A 11 -6.73 9.45 -16.12
C ARG A 11 -8.21 9.24 -15.75
N THR A 12 -8.53 8.33 -14.83
CA THR A 12 -9.92 8.08 -14.40
C THR A 12 -10.25 8.69 -13.05
N CYS A 13 -9.25 9.08 -12.26
CA CYS A 13 -9.40 9.78 -10.99
C CYS A 13 -8.17 10.65 -10.68
N LEU A 14 -8.31 11.59 -9.74
CA LEU A 14 -7.18 12.32 -9.15
C LEU A 14 -6.85 11.79 -7.76
N ILE A 15 -5.59 11.39 -7.55
CA ILE A 15 -5.07 10.99 -6.24
C ILE A 15 -4.75 12.20 -5.35
N THR A 16 -4.38 11.96 -4.10
CA THR A 16 -4.05 13.01 -3.13
C THR A 16 -2.85 13.86 -3.58
N PHE A 17 -3.05 15.17 -3.61
CA PHE A 17 -2.01 16.15 -3.98
C PHE A 17 -0.99 16.32 -2.85
N LYS A 18 0.29 16.41 -3.23
CA LYS A 18 1.36 16.77 -2.29
C LYS A 18 1.18 18.24 -1.87
N PRO A 19 1.20 18.55 -0.56
CA PRO A 19 0.88 19.88 -0.06
C PRO A 19 1.96 20.93 -0.37
N GLY A 20 3.14 20.52 -0.85
CA GLY A 20 4.30 21.39 -1.06
C GLY A 20 4.02 22.65 -1.89
N ALA A 21 3.18 22.55 -2.92
CA ALA A 21 2.80 23.68 -3.77
C ALA A 21 1.87 24.69 -3.05
N PHE A 22 1.22 24.25 -1.97
CA PHE A 22 0.16 24.97 -1.27
C PHE A 22 0.64 25.60 0.04
N ILE A 23 1.82 25.20 0.55
CA ILE A 23 2.45 25.75 1.75
C ILE A 23 2.53 27.29 1.75
N PRO A 24 2.87 27.97 0.63
CA PRO A 24 2.97 29.43 0.64
C PRO A 24 1.64 30.17 0.87
N GLY A 25 0.48 29.51 0.75
CA GLY A 25 -0.83 30.14 0.96
C GLY A 25 -1.16 31.25 -0.05
N VAL A 26 -0.55 31.21 -1.23
CA VAL A 26 -0.77 32.18 -2.31
C VAL A 26 -1.76 31.65 -3.35
N PRO A 27 -2.43 32.53 -4.14
CA PRO A 27 -3.28 32.10 -5.23
C PRO A 27 -2.54 31.20 -6.23
N VAL A 28 -3.23 30.16 -6.70
CA VAL A 28 -2.73 29.24 -7.72
C VAL A 28 -3.61 29.30 -8.96
N GLN A 29 -3.03 28.99 -10.11
CA GLN A 29 -3.75 28.86 -11.37
C GLN A 29 -3.82 27.37 -11.73
N PRO A 30 -4.96 26.68 -11.48
CA PRO A 30 -5.08 25.28 -11.86
C PRO A 30 -5.12 25.15 -13.38
N VAL A 31 -4.43 24.13 -13.89
CA VAL A 31 -4.40 23.80 -15.32
C VAL A 31 -4.64 22.31 -15.45
N VAL A 32 -5.67 21.93 -16.21
CA VAL A 32 -6.03 20.53 -16.46
C VAL A 32 -5.69 20.16 -17.90
N LEU A 33 -5.21 18.93 -18.10
CA LEU A 33 -4.80 18.41 -19.39
C LEU A 33 -5.68 17.21 -19.75
N ARG A 34 -6.28 17.21 -20.95
CA ARG A 34 -6.99 16.04 -21.50
C ARG A 34 -6.25 15.47 -22.69
N TYR A 35 -6.22 14.15 -22.74
CA TYR A 35 -5.59 13.39 -23.81
C TYR A 35 -6.65 12.50 -24.47
N PRO A 36 -7.49 13.04 -25.39
CA PRO A 36 -8.61 12.33 -25.99
C PRO A 36 -8.19 11.25 -27.02
N ASN A 37 -6.89 10.96 -27.12
CA ASN A 37 -6.36 9.99 -28.08
C ASN A 37 -6.70 8.55 -27.67
N ARG A 38 -6.98 7.71 -28.67
CA ARG A 38 -7.36 6.30 -28.47
C ARG A 38 -6.27 5.45 -27.82
N LEU A 39 -5.01 5.64 -28.23
CA LEU A 39 -3.87 4.98 -27.59
C LEU A 39 -3.30 5.91 -26.53
N ASP A 40 -2.95 5.33 -25.39
CA ASP A 40 -2.19 6.03 -24.37
C ASP A 40 -0.71 6.08 -24.77
N THR A 41 -0.24 7.27 -25.08
CA THR A 41 1.13 7.55 -25.52
C THR A 41 1.82 8.61 -24.68
N ILE A 42 1.22 8.97 -23.55
CA ILE A 42 1.66 10.07 -22.70
C ILE A 42 1.84 9.63 -21.25
N THR A 43 1.22 8.52 -20.84
CA THR A 43 1.41 7.91 -19.53
C THR A 43 2.72 7.13 -19.51
N TRP A 44 3.83 7.85 -19.31
CA TRP A 44 5.13 7.26 -19.00
C TRP A 44 5.33 7.26 -17.49
N THR A 45 4.80 6.23 -16.84
CA THR A 45 4.92 6.01 -15.41
C THR A 45 6.03 5.01 -15.13
N TRP A 46 6.40 4.91 -13.86
CA TRP A 46 7.37 3.96 -13.33
C TRP A 46 7.01 2.47 -13.54
N GLN A 47 5.71 2.15 -13.67
CA GLN A 47 5.18 0.85 -14.08
C GLN A 47 4.29 1.03 -15.30
N GLY A 48 4.93 1.26 -16.44
CA GLY A 48 4.25 1.52 -17.70
C GLY A 48 5.07 1.07 -18.91
N PRO A 49 4.53 1.24 -20.12
CA PRO A 49 5.27 0.95 -21.34
C PRO A 49 6.58 1.76 -21.36
N GLY A 50 7.70 1.11 -21.67
CA GLY A 50 8.98 1.80 -21.80
C GLY A 50 8.98 2.85 -22.91
N ALA A 51 9.91 3.80 -22.85
CA ALA A 51 9.97 4.96 -23.75
C ALA A 51 9.91 4.60 -25.24
N LEU A 52 10.54 3.48 -25.65
CA LEU A 52 10.49 3.01 -27.04
C LEU A 52 9.11 2.49 -27.45
N LYS A 53 8.40 1.82 -26.54
CA LYS A 53 7.04 1.35 -26.79
C LYS A 53 6.08 2.54 -26.87
N ILE A 54 6.22 3.52 -25.97
CA ILE A 54 5.46 4.76 -26.06
C ILE A 54 5.73 5.47 -27.38
N LEU A 55 6.99 5.70 -27.74
CA LEU A 55 7.38 6.32 -29.01
C LEU A 55 6.78 5.59 -30.21
N TRP A 56 6.86 4.26 -30.24
CA TRP A 56 6.26 3.45 -31.29
C TRP A 56 4.74 3.65 -31.37
N LEU A 57 4.04 3.62 -30.23
CA LEU A 57 2.60 3.87 -30.18
C LEU A 57 2.26 5.30 -30.64
N THR A 58 3.05 6.31 -30.25
CA THR A 58 2.88 7.71 -30.70
C THR A 58 3.02 7.82 -32.21
N LEU A 59 4.02 7.14 -32.79
CA LEU A 59 4.26 7.12 -34.24
C LEU A 59 3.19 6.36 -35.01
N CYS A 60 2.51 5.40 -34.37
CA CYS A 60 1.36 4.71 -34.94
C CYS A 60 0.08 5.57 -34.94
N GLN A 61 0.10 6.74 -34.29
CA GLN A 61 -1.00 7.70 -34.30
C GLN A 61 -0.70 8.82 -35.29
N PHE A 62 -1.53 8.93 -36.34
CA PHE A 62 -1.41 10.00 -37.33
C PHE A 62 -1.56 11.41 -36.71
N HIS A 63 -2.33 11.52 -35.62
CA HIS A 63 -2.53 12.75 -34.88
C HIS A 63 -2.58 12.46 -33.38
N ASN A 64 -1.94 13.33 -32.59
CA ASN A 64 -1.93 13.29 -31.13
C ASN A 64 -2.49 14.64 -30.63
N GLN A 65 -3.70 14.64 -30.11
CA GLN A 65 -4.37 15.81 -29.57
C GLN A 65 -4.10 15.94 -28.07
N VAL A 66 -3.84 17.15 -27.61
CA VAL A 66 -3.83 17.51 -26.18
C VAL A 66 -4.68 18.74 -26.00
N GLU A 67 -5.57 18.71 -25.01
CA GLU A 67 -6.37 19.86 -24.62
C GLU A 67 -5.85 20.38 -23.30
N ILE A 68 -5.57 21.67 -23.26
CA ILE A 68 -5.09 22.35 -22.06
C ILE A 68 -6.16 23.36 -21.67
N GLU A 69 -6.71 23.20 -20.49
CA GLU A 69 -7.71 24.12 -19.95
C GLU A 69 -7.12 24.82 -18.72
N PHE A 70 -7.04 26.15 -18.82
CA PHE A 70 -6.68 27.03 -17.72
C PHE A 70 -7.96 27.37 -16.96
N LEU A 71 -8.09 26.88 -15.74
CA LEU A 71 -9.24 27.19 -14.89
C LEU A 71 -9.14 28.65 -14.39
N PRO A 72 -10.13 29.20 -13.68
CA PRO A 72 -9.97 30.48 -13.00
C PRO A 72 -8.89 30.41 -11.90
N VAL A 73 -8.26 31.56 -11.59
CA VAL A 73 -7.30 31.64 -10.48
C VAL A 73 -8.01 31.29 -9.17
N TYR A 74 -7.50 30.28 -8.46
CA TYR A 74 -8.01 29.89 -7.15
C TYR A 74 -7.26 30.67 -6.07
N SER A 75 -7.99 31.46 -5.28
CA SER A 75 -7.45 32.22 -4.15
C SER A 75 -7.80 31.52 -2.84
N PRO A 76 -6.82 31.16 -2.00
CA PRO A 76 -7.09 30.41 -0.78
C PRO A 76 -7.80 31.26 0.26
N SER A 77 -8.72 30.63 0.99
CA SER A 77 -9.35 31.18 2.19
C SER A 77 -8.36 31.31 3.36
N GLU A 78 -8.75 32.02 4.41
CA GLU A 78 -7.93 32.12 5.63
C GLU A 78 -7.73 30.77 6.35
N GLU A 79 -8.62 29.81 6.14
CA GLU A 79 -8.48 28.44 6.66
C GLU A 79 -7.47 27.65 5.82
N GLU A 80 -7.58 27.72 4.50
CA GLU A 80 -6.66 27.07 3.55
C GLU A 80 -5.24 27.62 3.64
N ARG A 81 -5.09 28.90 4.01
CA ARG A 81 -3.77 29.50 4.29
C ARG A 81 -3.09 28.90 5.52
N LYS A 82 -3.88 28.41 6.48
CA LYS A 82 -3.38 27.76 7.71
C LYS A 82 -3.21 26.26 7.52
N ASP A 83 -3.97 25.66 6.61
CA ASP A 83 -3.93 24.23 6.29
C ASP A 83 -3.63 23.99 4.79
N PRO A 84 -2.36 23.78 4.44
CA PRO A 84 -1.95 23.46 3.07
C PRO A 84 -2.57 22.16 2.51
N ALA A 85 -2.91 21.20 3.37
CA ALA A 85 -3.52 19.94 2.92
C ALA A 85 -4.98 20.15 2.52
N LEU A 86 -5.72 20.95 3.31
CA LEU A 86 -7.06 21.40 2.94
C LEU A 86 -7.05 22.19 1.63
N TYR A 87 -6.09 23.11 1.48
CA TYR A 87 -5.94 23.89 0.24
C TYR A 87 -5.69 22.97 -0.96
N ALA A 88 -4.78 22.00 -0.82
CA ALA A 88 -4.50 21.01 -1.88
C ALA A 88 -5.74 20.19 -2.25
N SER A 89 -6.51 19.74 -1.25
CA SER A 89 -7.72 18.94 -1.44
C SER A 89 -8.82 19.71 -2.18
N ASN A 90 -9.03 20.97 -1.82
CA ASN A 90 -10.04 21.81 -2.48
C ASN A 90 -9.66 22.13 -3.93
N VAL A 91 -8.40 22.45 -4.20
CA VAL A 91 -7.91 22.67 -5.58
C VAL A 91 -8.02 21.38 -6.39
N ARG A 92 -7.69 20.22 -5.82
CA ARG A 92 -7.89 18.90 -6.44
C ARG A 92 -9.35 18.70 -6.85
N ARG A 93 -10.31 19.02 -5.96
CA ARG A 93 -11.73 18.88 -6.26
C ARG A 93 -12.18 19.76 -7.43
N VAL A 94 -11.73 21.01 -7.48
CA VAL A 94 -12.01 21.92 -8.61
C VAL A 94 -11.45 21.37 -9.92
N MET A 95 -10.23 20.82 -9.89
CA MET A 95 -9.62 20.19 -11.07
C MET A 95 -10.36 18.90 -11.49
N ALA A 96 -10.79 18.08 -10.55
CA ALA A 96 -11.55 16.86 -10.80
C ALA A 96 -12.91 17.16 -11.44
N GLU A 97 -13.62 18.17 -10.93
CA GLU A 97 -14.90 18.64 -11.50
C GLU A 97 -14.73 19.10 -12.94
N ALA A 98 -13.70 19.92 -13.22
CA ALA A 98 -13.41 20.34 -14.59
C ALA A 98 -13.11 19.15 -15.50
N LEU A 99 -12.32 18.16 -15.03
CA LEU A 99 -11.98 16.96 -15.79
C LEU A 99 -13.15 15.99 -15.96
N GLY A 100 -14.19 16.07 -15.12
CA GLY A 100 -15.29 15.10 -15.08
C GLY A 100 -14.88 13.74 -14.51
N VAL A 101 -13.92 13.72 -13.57
CA VAL A 101 -13.37 12.50 -12.95
C VAL A 101 -13.60 12.51 -11.44
N SER A 102 -13.49 11.36 -10.79
CA SER A 102 -13.57 11.24 -9.34
C SER A 102 -12.25 11.63 -8.65
N VAL A 103 -12.30 11.79 -7.33
CA VAL A 103 -11.12 11.91 -6.47
C VAL A 103 -10.99 10.64 -5.63
N THR A 104 -9.76 10.29 -5.26
CA THR A 104 -9.46 9.21 -4.31
C THR A 104 -8.46 9.70 -3.27
N ASP A 105 -8.59 9.23 -2.03
CA ASP A 105 -7.69 9.62 -0.94
C ASP A 105 -6.37 8.84 -0.92
N TYR A 106 -6.20 7.87 -1.83
CA TYR A 106 -4.91 7.24 -2.05
C TYR A 106 -3.84 8.26 -2.42
N THR A 107 -2.63 8.05 -1.91
CA THR A 107 -1.45 8.83 -2.26
C THR A 107 -0.57 8.06 -3.24
N PHE A 108 0.43 8.74 -3.77
CA PHE A 108 1.47 8.09 -4.57
C PHE A 108 2.15 6.95 -3.80
N GLU A 109 2.43 7.15 -2.52
CA GLU A 109 3.03 6.15 -1.62
C GLU A 109 2.13 4.91 -1.45
N ASP A 110 0.80 5.05 -1.45
CA ASP A 110 -0.13 3.90 -1.44
C ASP A 110 -0.05 3.11 -2.73
N CYS A 111 0.01 3.81 -3.87
CA CYS A 111 0.23 3.16 -5.17
C CYS A 111 1.57 2.43 -5.18
N GLN A 112 2.60 2.98 -4.53
CA GLN A 112 3.89 2.31 -4.44
C GLN A 112 3.84 1.01 -3.63
N LEU A 113 3.09 1.03 -2.54
CA LEU A 113 2.90 -0.13 -1.70
C LEU A 113 2.11 -1.23 -2.44
N ALA A 114 0.99 -0.88 -3.07
CA ALA A 114 0.16 -1.82 -3.81
C ALA A 114 0.89 -2.45 -5.00
N LEU A 115 1.77 -1.69 -5.65
CA LEU A 115 2.47 -2.09 -6.88
C LEU A 115 3.88 -2.62 -6.62
N ALA A 116 4.26 -2.77 -5.36
CA ALA A 116 5.60 -3.18 -4.98
C ALA A 116 5.93 -4.56 -5.58
N GLU A 117 6.97 -4.60 -6.40
CA GLU A 117 7.54 -5.87 -6.86
C GLU A 117 8.47 -6.44 -5.79
N GLY A 118 8.30 -7.72 -5.47
CA GLY A 118 9.08 -8.46 -4.47
C GLY A 118 8.64 -9.93 -4.46
N GLN A 119 9.32 -10.78 -3.69
CA GLN A 119 8.91 -12.20 -3.60
C GLN A 119 7.56 -12.39 -2.92
N LEU A 120 7.09 -11.38 -2.15
CA LEU A 120 5.78 -11.36 -1.50
C LEU A 120 4.97 -10.20 -2.09
N ARG A 121 4.22 -10.47 -3.15
CA ARG A 121 3.27 -9.50 -3.71
C ARG A 121 2.08 -9.36 -2.79
N LEU A 122 1.65 -8.12 -2.57
CA LEU A 122 0.47 -7.87 -1.76
C LEU A 122 -0.80 -8.29 -2.52
N PRO A 123 -1.72 -9.03 -1.88
CA PRO A 123 -3.04 -9.31 -2.43
C PRO A 123 -3.87 -8.06 -2.66
N GLU A 124 -4.89 -8.17 -3.53
CA GLU A 124 -5.82 -7.06 -3.81
C GLU A 124 -6.62 -6.62 -2.57
N ASP A 125 -6.89 -7.56 -1.65
CA ASP A 125 -7.66 -7.37 -0.41
C ASP A 125 -6.79 -7.03 0.80
N THR A 126 -5.53 -6.63 0.60
CA THR A 126 -4.60 -6.31 1.69
C THR A 126 -5.10 -5.15 2.57
N CYS A 127 -5.10 -5.36 3.89
CA CYS A 127 -5.39 -4.29 4.85
C CYS A 127 -4.23 -3.29 5.02
N LEU A 128 -3.08 -3.52 4.38
CA LEU A 128 -1.88 -2.69 4.56
C LEU A 128 -2.03 -1.29 3.97
N LEU A 129 -2.90 -1.10 2.99
CA LEU A 129 -3.22 0.23 2.46
C LEU A 129 -3.94 1.09 3.50
N GLU A 130 -4.92 0.52 4.20
CA GLU A 130 -5.61 1.23 5.28
C GLU A 130 -4.67 1.47 6.47
N PHE A 131 -3.87 0.47 6.84
CA PHE A 131 -2.82 0.64 7.84
C PHE A 131 -1.86 1.79 7.49
N ALA A 132 -1.37 1.86 6.24
CA ALA A 132 -0.52 2.96 5.79
C ALA A 132 -1.22 4.32 5.85
N ARG A 133 -2.51 4.36 5.51
CA ARG A 133 -3.36 5.57 5.63
C ARG A 133 -3.44 6.06 7.07
N LEU A 134 -3.75 5.17 8.01
CA LEU A 134 -3.87 5.50 9.45
C LEU A 134 -2.53 5.95 10.05
N VAL A 135 -1.43 5.28 9.73
CA VAL A 135 -0.08 5.66 10.18
C VAL A 135 0.25 7.09 9.74
N ARG A 136 -0.05 7.46 8.48
CA ARG A 136 0.12 8.84 8.01
C ARG A 136 -0.84 9.82 8.67
N GLY A 137 -2.08 9.41 8.91
CA GLY A 137 -3.09 10.20 9.63
C GLY A 137 -2.65 10.59 11.03
N LEU A 138 -1.89 9.73 11.71
CA LEU A 138 -1.26 10.01 13.00
C LEU A 138 -0.03 10.94 12.91
N GLY A 139 0.34 11.40 11.70
CA GLY A 139 1.51 12.23 11.46
C GLY A 139 2.84 11.47 11.51
N LEU A 140 2.81 10.14 11.53
CA LEU A 140 3.99 9.30 11.54
C LEU A 140 4.53 9.20 10.11
N LYS A 141 5.72 9.78 9.88
CA LYS A 141 6.35 9.81 8.56
C LYS A 141 7.13 8.52 8.29
N PRO A 142 6.89 7.81 7.17
CA PRO A 142 7.57 6.54 6.85
C PRO A 142 9.09 6.62 6.92
N GLU A 143 9.72 7.73 6.49
CA GLU A 143 11.19 7.84 6.47
C GLU A 143 11.81 7.91 7.88
N LYS A 144 11.04 8.43 8.85
CA LYS A 144 11.45 8.45 10.26
C LYS A 144 11.20 7.11 10.92
N LEU A 145 10.11 6.44 10.54
CA LEU A 145 9.73 5.14 11.06
C LEU A 145 10.70 4.07 10.59
N ASP A 146 11.15 4.12 9.34
CA ASP A 146 12.15 3.21 8.79
C ASP A 146 13.44 3.18 9.63
N ARG A 147 13.98 4.36 9.97
CA ARG A 147 15.16 4.51 10.86
C ARG A 147 14.91 4.06 12.29
N ALA A 148 13.65 3.91 12.68
CA ALA A 148 13.23 3.49 14.00
C ALA A 148 12.84 2.00 14.06
N LEU A 149 12.75 1.30 12.91
CA LEU A 149 12.26 -0.08 12.85
C LEU A 149 13.05 -1.01 13.76
N ASP A 150 14.39 -0.93 13.74
CA ASP A 150 15.23 -1.78 14.59
C ASP A 150 14.93 -1.55 16.08
N ARG A 151 14.76 -0.28 16.49
CA ARG A 151 14.40 0.07 17.87
C ARG A 151 12.99 -0.41 18.24
N HIS A 152 12.05 -0.35 17.31
CA HIS A 152 10.70 -0.89 17.53
C HIS A 152 10.73 -2.42 17.63
N ALA A 153 11.53 -3.09 16.80
CA ALA A 153 11.72 -4.54 16.81
C ALA A 153 12.37 -5.04 18.11
N GLU A 154 13.43 -4.39 18.57
CA GLU A 154 14.08 -4.70 19.86
C GLU A 154 13.09 -4.59 21.03
N ARG A 155 12.27 -3.54 21.03
CA ARG A 155 11.25 -3.33 22.07
C ARG A 155 10.15 -4.39 22.02
N ALA A 156 9.72 -4.77 20.82
CA ALA A 156 8.70 -5.80 20.61
C ALA A 156 9.22 -7.19 21.00
N GLY A 157 10.48 -7.52 20.68
CA GLY A 157 11.13 -8.78 21.05
C GLY A 157 11.49 -8.89 22.54
N ALA A 158 11.70 -7.78 23.24
CA ALA A 158 12.07 -7.79 24.66
C ALA A 158 10.91 -8.16 25.61
N LYS A 159 9.64 -7.98 25.20
CA LYS A 159 8.47 -8.37 25.99
C LYS A 159 8.06 -9.81 25.63
N PRO A 160 7.93 -10.72 26.61
CA PRO A 160 7.40 -12.06 26.36
C PRO A 160 6.01 -12.00 25.71
N GLY A 161 5.90 -12.45 24.46
CA GLY A 161 4.65 -12.45 23.69
C GLY A 161 4.25 -11.11 23.07
N GLY A 162 5.04 -10.04 23.23
CA GLY A 162 4.86 -8.77 22.52
C GLY A 162 3.58 -7.99 22.83
N ARG A 163 2.74 -8.44 23.78
CA ARG A 163 1.40 -7.86 23.99
C ARG A 163 1.41 -6.48 24.63
N VAL A 164 0.58 -5.59 24.10
CA VAL A 164 0.40 -4.21 24.58
C VAL A 164 -1.07 -3.78 24.51
N THR A 165 -1.49 -2.99 25.49
CA THR A 165 -2.82 -2.35 25.51
C THR A 165 -2.81 -1.04 24.73
N LEU A 166 -3.98 -0.49 24.38
CA LEU A 166 -4.09 0.78 23.65
C LEU A 166 -3.30 1.95 24.32
N PRO A 167 -3.36 2.16 25.65
CA PRO A 167 -2.54 3.21 26.29
C PRO A 167 -1.04 2.96 26.19
N GLU A 168 -0.60 1.70 26.30
CA GLU A 168 0.81 1.34 26.12
C GLU A 168 1.27 1.57 24.68
N PHE A 169 0.43 1.21 23.71
CA PHE A 169 0.69 1.43 22.29
C PHE A 169 0.81 2.92 21.96
N ALA A 170 -0.11 3.75 22.46
CA ALA A 170 -0.06 5.21 22.34
C ALA A 170 1.27 5.78 22.86
N ALA A 171 1.68 5.37 24.06
CA ALA A 171 2.92 5.79 24.69
C ALA A 171 4.17 5.38 23.89
N GLN A 172 4.14 4.21 23.24
CA GLN A 172 5.25 3.74 22.43
C GLN A 172 5.41 4.48 21.11
N LEU A 173 4.29 4.87 20.49
CA LEU A 173 4.26 5.69 19.29
C LEU A 173 4.50 7.18 19.58
N GLY A 174 4.35 7.60 20.85
CA GLY A 174 4.50 8.99 21.26
C GLY A 174 3.35 9.88 20.77
N VAL A 175 2.17 9.30 20.59
CA VAL A 175 0.95 9.99 20.13
C VAL A 175 -0.15 9.88 21.20
N PRO A 176 -1.05 10.87 21.31
CA PRO A 176 -2.19 10.76 22.21
C PRO A 176 -3.18 9.69 21.72
N VAL A 177 -3.96 9.14 22.65
CA VAL A 177 -5.12 8.31 22.28
C VAL A 177 -6.10 9.18 21.51
N SER A 178 -6.47 8.71 20.32
CA SER A 178 -7.35 9.38 19.36
C SER A 178 -8.10 8.32 18.57
N GLU A 179 -9.20 8.71 17.92
CA GLU A 179 -10.01 7.82 17.07
C GLU A 179 -9.14 7.10 16.01
N ALA A 180 -8.25 7.84 15.33
CA ALA A 180 -7.32 7.25 14.35
C ALA A 180 -6.34 6.23 14.97
N LEU A 181 -5.97 6.39 16.25
CA LEU A 181 -5.13 5.41 16.94
C LEU A 181 -5.95 4.17 17.35
N GLU A 182 -7.20 4.36 17.77
CA GLU A 182 -8.13 3.29 18.07
C GLU A 182 -8.42 2.44 16.83
N ASP A 183 -8.65 3.09 15.69
CA ASP A 183 -8.81 2.43 14.38
C ASP A 183 -7.55 1.62 14.03
N LEU A 184 -6.36 2.22 14.17
CA LEU A 184 -5.09 1.54 13.93
C LEU A 184 -4.89 0.32 14.84
N PHE A 185 -5.23 0.46 16.12
CA PHE A 185 -5.16 -0.62 17.10
C PHE A 185 -6.11 -1.76 16.75
N SER A 186 -7.33 -1.42 16.29
CA SER A 186 -8.36 -2.39 15.93
C SER A 186 -8.00 -3.27 14.73
N LEU A 187 -7.06 -2.84 13.87
CA LEU A 187 -6.54 -3.66 12.77
C LEU A 187 -5.78 -4.90 13.25
N PHE A 188 -5.23 -4.86 14.47
CA PHE A 188 -4.46 -5.96 15.06
C PHE A 188 -5.20 -6.65 16.22
N ASP A 189 -6.20 -6.02 16.83
CA ASP A 189 -7.03 -6.62 17.88
C ASP A 189 -8.20 -7.43 17.29
N GLU A 190 -7.89 -8.42 16.45
CA GLU A 190 -8.88 -9.29 15.79
C GLU A 190 -9.81 -9.98 16.80
N GLY A 191 -9.31 -10.30 17.99
CA GLY A 191 -10.05 -10.97 19.06
C GLY A 191 -10.90 -10.04 19.94
N GLY A 192 -10.81 -8.72 19.78
CA GLY A 192 -11.44 -7.74 20.67
C GLY A 192 -11.00 -7.87 22.13
N GLY A 193 -9.78 -8.37 22.34
CA GLY A 193 -9.21 -8.63 23.67
C GLY A 193 -8.66 -7.39 24.36
N GLY A 194 -8.55 -6.27 23.65
CA GLY A 194 -7.96 -5.03 24.15
C GLY A 194 -6.42 -5.08 24.24
N GLU A 195 -5.80 -6.09 23.61
CA GLU A 195 -4.36 -6.28 23.55
C GLU A 195 -3.93 -6.69 22.14
N ILE A 196 -2.85 -6.10 21.62
CA ILE A 196 -2.26 -6.44 20.32
C ILE A 196 -0.85 -6.97 20.49
N ASP A 197 -0.39 -7.82 19.57
CA ASP A 197 1.02 -8.20 19.47
C ASP A 197 1.80 -7.10 18.75
N LEU A 198 2.67 -6.39 19.47
CA LEU A 198 3.47 -5.31 18.91
C LEU A 198 4.39 -5.78 17.77
N ARG A 199 4.76 -7.07 17.74
CA ARG A 199 5.58 -7.62 16.65
C ARG A 199 4.83 -7.57 15.33
N GLU A 200 3.51 -7.80 15.33
CA GLU A 200 2.68 -7.68 14.11
C GLU A 200 2.68 -6.23 13.61
N TYR A 201 2.52 -5.26 14.50
CA TYR A 201 2.63 -3.84 14.15
C TYR A 201 3.98 -3.52 13.48
N VAL A 202 5.09 -4.03 14.03
CA VAL A 202 6.43 -3.77 13.46
C VAL A 202 6.60 -4.44 12.09
N VAL A 203 6.06 -5.64 11.90
CA VAL A 203 6.07 -6.32 10.59
C VAL A 203 5.30 -5.49 9.56
N ALA A 204 4.04 -5.12 9.85
CA ALA A 204 3.22 -4.31 8.96
C ALA A 204 3.87 -2.96 8.65
N LEU A 205 4.44 -2.31 9.67
CA LEU A 205 5.17 -1.06 9.51
C LEU A 205 6.40 -1.20 8.62
N SER A 206 7.14 -2.32 8.74
CA SER A 206 8.28 -2.59 7.88
C SER A 206 7.87 -2.73 6.42
N VAL A 207 6.73 -3.36 6.10
CA VAL A 207 6.24 -3.49 4.72
C VAL A 207 5.89 -2.11 4.16
N VAL A 208 5.17 -1.29 4.91
CA VAL A 208 4.82 0.08 4.49
C VAL A 208 6.05 0.96 4.28
N CYS A 209 7.07 0.81 5.12
CA CYS A 209 8.30 1.60 5.01
C CYS A 209 9.25 1.09 3.93
N ARG A 210 9.21 -0.21 3.61
CA ARG A 210 10.13 -0.89 2.68
C ARG A 210 9.38 -1.82 1.71
N PRO A 211 8.45 -1.28 0.89
CA PRO A 211 7.55 -2.10 0.08
C PRO A 211 8.27 -3.10 -0.85
N SER A 212 9.45 -2.74 -1.37
CA SER A 212 10.23 -3.59 -2.28
C SER A 212 11.32 -4.43 -1.58
N GLN A 213 11.42 -4.41 -0.25
CA GLN A 213 12.45 -5.15 0.51
C GLN A 213 11.82 -6.22 1.41
N THR A 214 10.98 -7.06 0.80
CA THR A 214 10.21 -8.09 1.51
C THR A 214 11.08 -9.03 2.34
N LEU A 215 12.27 -9.41 1.86
CA LEU A 215 13.20 -10.24 2.64
C LEU A 215 13.74 -9.53 3.89
N ASP A 216 13.97 -8.22 3.84
CA ASP A 216 14.42 -7.48 5.02
C ASP A 216 13.32 -7.42 6.09
N THR A 217 12.05 -7.32 5.66
CA THR A 217 10.90 -7.44 6.57
C THR A 217 10.82 -8.82 7.19
N VAL A 218 10.96 -9.89 6.39
CA VAL A 218 10.97 -11.27 6.90
C VAL A 218 12.14 -11.45 7.88
N ARG A 219 13.33 -10.95 7.55
CA ARG A 219 14.51 -11.00 8.43
C ARG A 219 14.25 -10.32 9.77
N LEU A 220 13.68 -9.12 9.75
CA LEU A 220 13.32 -8.38 10.95
C LEU A 220 12.30 -9.18 11.80
N ALA A 221 11.35 -9.83 11.14
CA ALA A 221 10.37 -10.67 11.81
C ALA A 221 11.02 -11.90 12.46
N PHE A 222 11.94 -12.59 11.79
CA PHE A 222 12.69 -13.70 12.37
C PHE A 222 13.49 -13.28 13.61
N GLN A 223 14.00 -12.05 13.67
CA GLN A 223 14.67 -11.53 14.88
C GLN A 223 13.70 -11.36 16.07
N MET A 224 12.44 -11.01 15.81
CA MET A 224 11.43 -10.77 16.85
C MET A 224 10.70 -12.05 17.31
N TYR A 225 10.49 -13.00 16.39
CA TYR A 225 9.77 -14.25 16.66
C TYR A 225 10.71 -15.43 16.95
N GLY A 226 11.98 -15.31 16.54
CA GLY A 226 13.00 -16.34 16.67
C GLY A 226 13.28 -16.76 18.11
N SER A 227 13.55 -18.04 18.29
CA SER A 227 14.13 -18.59 19.50
C SER A 227 15.60 -18.15 19.65
N ARG A 228 16.29 -18.60 20.72
CA ARG A 228 17.70 -18.24 20.97
C ARG A 228 18.67 -18.60 19.83
N ASP A 229 18.32 -19.59 19.03
CA ASP A 229 19.05 -20.06 17.85
C ASP A 229 18.62 -19.35 16.56
N GLY A 230 17.70 -18.38 16.62
CA GLY A 230 17.17 -17.67 15.46
C GLY A 230 16.16 -18.47 14.65
N SER A 231 15.72 -19.63 15.15
CA SER A 231 14.74 -20.48 14.48
C SER A 231 13.31 -20.11 14.88
N ILE A 232 12.37 -20.28 13.95
CA ILE A 232 10.93 -20.13 14.16
C ILE A 232 10.19 -21.41 13.81
N ASP A 233 9.02 -21.61 14.40
CA ASP A 233 8.11 -22.69 14.04
C ASP A 233 7.09 -22.24 12.97
N GLN A 234 6.24 -23.17 12.54
CA GLN A 234 5.21 -22.91 11.52
C GLN A 234 4.19 -21.86 11.97
N GLY A 235 3.85 -21.81 13.26
CA GLY A 235 2.88 -20.85 13.80
C GLY A 235 3.41 -19.42 13.74
N ALA A 236 4.69 -19.25 14.10
CA ALA A 236 5.38 -17.98 13.95
C ALA A 236 5.49 -17.55 12.48
N LEU A 237 5.86 -18.46 11.56
CA LEU A 237 5.91 -18.12 10.13
C LEU A 237 4.53 -17.69 9.60
N SER A 238 3.46 -18.39 10.01
CA SER A 238 2.08 -18.05 9.66
C SER A 238 1.73 -16.63 10.10
N CYS A 239 2.00 -16.28 11.35
CA CYS A 239 1.77 -14.93 11.89
C CYS A 239 2.56 -13.85 11.13
N ILE A 240 3.83 -14.11 10.83
CA ILE A 240 4.71 -13.19 10.09
C ILE A 240 4.15 -12.92 8.69
N LEU A 241 3.89 -13.97 7.90
CA LEU A 241 3.47 -13.82 6.51
C LEU A 241 2.04 -13.26 6.40
N ARG A 242 1.13 -13.70 7.28
CA ARG A 242 -0.22 -13.14 7.37
C ARG A 242 -0.19 -11.63 7.60
N THR A 243 0.67 -11.18 8.48
CA THR A 243 0.84 -9.76 8.79
C THR A 243 1.53 -9.00 7.66
N ALA A 244 2.59 -9.57 7.09
CA ALA A 244 3.34 -8.96 6.00
C ALA A 244 2.53 -8.84 4.70
N LEU A 245 1.52 -9.69 4.50
CA LEU A 245 0.59 -9.63 3.38
C LEU A 245 -0.69 -8.85 3.71
N GLY A 246 -0.98 -8.63 4.99
CA GLY A 246 -2.17 -7.91 5.45
C GLY A 246 -3.47 -8.68 5.24
N VAL A 247 -3.47 -10.00 5.46
CA VAL A 247 -4.63 -10.89 5.21
C VAL A 247 -5.16 -11.51 6.50
N ALA A 248 -6.42 -11.97 6.48
CA ALA A 248 -7.09 -12.64 7.61
C ALA A 248 -6.58 -14.06 7.82
N GLU A 249 -6.52 -14.81 6.72
CA GLU A 249 -6.14 -16.22 6.70
C GLU A 249 -5.03 -16.44 5.68
N LEU A 250 -4.08 -17.30 6.03
CA LEU A 250 -3.00 -17.69 5.15
C LEU A 250 -2.51 -19.09 5.51
N SER A 251 -2.65 -20.02 4.57
CA SER A 251 -2.01 -21.33 4.71
C SER A 251 -0.53 -21.21 4.39
N VAL A 252 0.32 -21.60 5.35
CA VAL A 252 1.78 -21.63 5.18
C VAL A 252 2.36 -23.04 5.32
N ALA A 253 1.51 -24.05 5.46
CA ALA A 253 1.94 -25.42 5.78
C ALA A 253 2.83 -26.01 4.67
N GLU A 254 2.42 -25.86 3.41
CA GLU A 254 3.16 -26.37 2.26
C GLU A 254 4.49 -25.62 2.09
N LEU A 255 4.48 -24.29 2.24
CA LEU A 255 5.70 -23.48 2.22
C LEU A 255 6.67 -23.89 3.33
N PHE A 256 6.17 -24.04 4.56
CA PHE A 256 7.00 -24.41 5.71
C PHE A 256 7.65 -25.78 5.50
N HIS A 257 6.89 -26.76 5.02
CA HIS A 257 7.41 -28.10 4.73
C HIS A 257 8.43 -28.09 3.59
N ALA A 258 8.24 -27.26 2.57
CA ALA A 258 9.20 -27.11 1.47
C ALA A 258 10.55 -26.51 1.92
N ILE A 259 10.53 -25.66 2.95
CA ILE A 259 11.74 -25.05 3.55
C ILE A 259 12.40 -26.00 4.57
N ASP A 260 11.62 -26.63 5.44
CA ASP A 260 12.09 -27.56 6.49
C ASP A 260 12.41 -28.96 5.91
N GLN A 261 13.36 -29.01 4.98
CA GLN A 261 13.78 -30.26 4.31
C GLN A 261 14.33 -31.32 5.28
N GLU A 262 14.82 -30.89 6.44
CA GLU A 262 15.37 -31.75 7.49
C GLU A 262 14.29 -32.22 8.49
N GLU A 263 13.02 -31.82 8.31
CA GLU A 263 11.88 -32.15 9.18
C GLU A 263 12.13 -31.85 10.66
N THR A 264 12.84 -30.76 10.94
CA THR A 264 13.20 -30.37 12.31
C THR A 264 12.03 -29.73 13.05
N GLY A 265 10.97 -29.35 12.34
CA GLY A 265 9.84 -28.58 12.83
C GLY A 265 10.16 -27.10 13.02
N LYS A 266 11.32 -26.63 12.55
CA LYS A 266 11.83 -25.28 12.74
C LYS A 266 12.63 -24.82 11.52
N ILE A 267 12.57 -23.54 11.21
CA ILE A 267 13.36 -22.95 10.11
C ILE A 267 14.11 -21.73 10.59
N THR A 268 15.30 -21.48 10.06
CA THR A 268 16.04 -20.22 10.26
C THR A 268 15.81 -19.26 9.10
N PHE A 269 16.16 -17.98 9.29
CA PHE A 269 16.09 -17.02 8.18
C PHE A 269 16.98 -17.44 7.01
N ALA A 270 18.13 -18.08 7.27
CA ALA A 270 19.02 -18.56 6.22
C ALA A 270 18.38 -19.67 5.38
N ASP A 271 17.54 -20.52 5.99
CA ASP A 271 16.80 -21.55 5.26
C ASP A 271 15.74 -20.91 4.35
N PHE A 272 15.00 -19.94 4.89
CA PHE A 272 14.02 -19.17 4.14
C PHE A 272 14.65 -18.38 2.97
N GLU A 273 15.76 -17.67 3.22
CA GLU A 273 16.48 -16.88 2.22
C GLU A 273 17.00 -17.77 1.09
N ARG A 274 17.65 -18.87 1.42
CA ARG A 274 18.13 -19.86 0.44
C ARG A 274 16.98 -20.44 -0.41
N PHE A 275 15.84 -20.72 0.21
CA PHE A 275 14.66 -21.20 -0.51
C PHE A 275 14.11 -20.13 -1.47
N ALA A 276 13.96 -18.89 -0.99
CA ALA A 276 13.48 -17.77 -1.80
C ALA A 276 14.41 -17.41 -2.97
N GLU A 277 15.73 -17.59 -2.80
CA GLU A 277 16.70 -17.44 -3.90
C GLU A 277 16.58 -18.55 -4.94
N THR A 278 16.25 -19.76 -4.51
CA THR A 278 16.10 -20.93 -5.41
C THR A 278 14.76 -20.90 -6.16
N TYR A 279 13.71 -20.40 -5.51
CA TYR A 279 12.35 -20.32 -6.03
C TYR A 279 11.81 -18.88 -5.94
N PRO A 280 12.20 -17.96 -6.84
CA PRO A 280 11.83 -16.55 -6.74
C PRO A 280 10.32 -16.26 -6.74
N ASP A 281 9.54 -17.15 -7.38
CA ASP A 281 8.08 -17.04 -7.51
C ASP A 281 7.33 -17.93 -6.50
N PHE A 282 7.97 -18.34 -5.39
CA PHE A 282 7.38 -19.28 -4.44
C PHE A 282 6.04 -18.82 -3.85
N ALA A 283 5.80 -17.51 -3.75
CA ALA A 283 4.53 -17.01 -3.21
C ALA A 283 3.34 -17.41 -4.08
N GLU A 284 3.48 -17.38 -5.41
CA GLU A 284 2.40 -17.76 -6.34
C GLU A 284 2.07 -19.26 -6.22
N GLU A 285 3.08 -20.09 -5.96
CA GLU A 285 2.91 -21.54 -5.87
C GLU A 285 2.42 -22.01 -4.49
N TYR A 286 2.97 -21.43 -3.41
CA TYR A 286 2.75 -21.93 -2.05
C TYR A 286 1.82 -21.06 -1.20
N LEU A 287 1.65 -19.78 -1.53
CA LEU A 287 0.78 -18.86 -0.80
C LEU A 287 -0.52 -18.55 -1.56
N TYR A 288 -0.51 -18.62 -2.89
CA TYR A 288 -1.66 -18.35 -3.77
C TYR A 288 -2.02 -19.50 -4.73
N PRO A 289 -2.13 -20.76 -4.26
CA PRO A 289 -2.32 -21.92 -5.15
C PRO A 289 -3.63 -21.91 -5.96
N ASP A 290 -4.65 -21.15 -5.52
CA ASP A 290 -5.92 -21.04 -6.25
C ASP A 290 -5.88 -20.02 -7.40
N GLN A 291 -4.98 -19.03 -7.36
CA GLN A 291 -4.80 -18.07 -8.47
C GLN A 291 -4.06 -18.71 -9.66
N THR A 292 -3.17 -19.67 -9.41
CA THR A 292 -2.44 -20.41 -10.46
C THR A 292 -3.32 -21.41 -11.22
N ARG A 293 -4.38 -21.96 -10.59
CA ARG A 293 -5.32 -22.89 -11.27
C ARG A 293 -6.17 -22.22 -12.35
N PHE A 294 -6.47 -20.92 -12.22
CA PHE A 294 -7.24 -20.19 -13.24
C PHE A 294 -6.42 -19.83 -14.49
N GLN A 295 -5.09 -19.88 -14.44
CA GLN A 295 -4.23 -19.56 -15.60
C GLN A 295 -3.89 -20.76 -16.49
N SER A 296 -4.14 -22.01 -16.05
CA SER A 296 -3.80 -23.23 -16.83
C SER A 296 -4.90 -23.74 -17.78
N GLY A 297 -6.04 -23.03 -17.89
CA GLY A 297 -7.11 -23.39 -18.83
C GLY A 297 -7.00 -22.61 -20.13
N ALA A 298 -6.68 -23.28 -21.25
CA ALA A 298 -6.70 -22.68 -22.58
C ALA A 298 -8.07 -22.05 -22.91
N GLN A 299 -8.16 -20.73 -22.82
CA GLN A 299 -9.24 -19.95 -23.41
C GLN A 299 -8.64 -18.71 -24.10
N THR A 300 -9.02 -18.55 -25.38
CA THR A 300 -8.85 -17.35 -26.21
C THR A 300 -9.00 -16.07 -25.38
N PRO A 301 -8.15 -15.04 -25.59
CA PRO A 301 -8.20 -13.82 -24.79
C PRO A 301 -9.59 -13.19 -24.93
N PRO A 302 -10.33 -12.98 -23.83
CA PRO A 302 -11.50 -12.13 -23.89
C PRO A 302 -11.04 -10.74 -24.37
N ALA A 303 -11.84 -10.12 -25.22
CA ALA A 303 -11.53 -8.84 -25.85
C ALA A 303 -11.03 -7.83 -24.81
N LEU A 304 -9.78 -7.35 -24.99
CA LEU A 304 -9.11 -6.24 -24.30
C LEU A 304 -10.01 -5.50 -23.30
N THR A 305 -10.20 -6.10 -22.13
CA THR A 305 -10.78 -5.44 -20.97
C THR A 305 -9.70 -4.50 -20.44
N ALA A 306 -10.03 -3.21 -20.39
CA ALA A 306 -9.19 -2.21 -19.78
C ALA A 306 -8.83 -2.65 -18.36
N ASN A 307 -7.53 -2.79 -18.12
CA ASN A 307 -6.83 -3.03 -16.86
C ASN A 307 -7.75 -3.04 -15.63
N GLY A 308 -7.97 -4.25 -15.11
CA GLY A 308 -8.72 -4.49 -13.89
C GLY A 308 -8.12 -3.72 -12.72
N PHE A 309 -8.83 -2.68 -12.32
CA PHE A 309 -8.80 -2.10 -10.99
C PHE A 309 -10.24 -2.26 -10.46
N CYS A 310 -10.39 -2.84 -9.27
CA CYS A 310 -11.59 -2.89 -8.42
C CYS A 310 -12.95 -2.96 -9.13
N THR A 311 -13.71 -4.02 -8.85
CA THR A 311 -15.14 -4.14 -9.14
C THR A 311 -16.03 -3.06 -8.49
N ASP A 312 -15.48 -2.20 -7.62
CA ASP A 312 -16.21 -1.12 -6.94
C ASP A 312 -16.42 0.13 -7.79
N PHE A 313 -15.92 0.17 -9.03
CA PHE A 313 -16.31 1.19 -10.00
C PHE A 313 -17.68 0.88 -10.62
N SER A 314 -18.74 0.89 -9.82
CA SER A 314 -20.11 1.11 -10.32
C SER A 314 -20.61 2.48 -9.87
N PRO A 315 -21.21 3.30 -10.77
CA PRO A 315 -21.59 4.69 -10.50
C PRO A 315 -22.82 4.84 -9.59
N GLU A 316 -23.19 3.82 -8.82
CA GLU A 316 -24.36 3.79 -7.95
C GLU A 316 -23.93 3.67 -6.49
N ASN A 317 -23.30 4.71 -5.93
CA ASN A 317 -23.33 4.99 -4.49
C ASN A 317 -22.98 6.46 -4.24
N ALA A 318 -23.71 7.36 -4.92
CA ALA A 318 -23.83 8.73 -4.45
C ALA A 318 -24.88 8.77 -3.33
N GLY A 319 -24.49 8.40 -2.11
CA GLY A 319 -25.32 8.66 -0.93
C GLY A 319 -25.08 7.80 0.31
N ILE A 320 -24.58 8.47 1.36
CA ILE A 320 -24.89 8.27 2.79
C ILE A 320 -24.03 7.26 3.58
N GLY A 321 -23.22 7.81 4.51
CA GLY A 321 -22.76 7.15 5.75
C GLY A 321 -21.26 6.76 5.78
N PRO A 322 -20.63 6.71 6.97
CA PRO A 322 -19.27 6.18 7.11
C PRO A 322 -19.29 4.70 6.72
N GLU A 323 -18.52 4.34 5.70
CA GLU A 323 -18.33 2.96 5.29
C GLU A 323 -17.69 2.16 6.44
N PRO A 324 -18.05 0.88 6.61
CA PRO A 324 -17.47 0.05 7.65
C PRO A 324 -15.97 -0.13 7.41
N LEU A 325 -15.18 0.01 8.48
CA LEU A 325 -13.75 -0.26 8.53
C LEU A 325 -13.48 -1.62 7.84
N CYS A 326 -12.67 -1.63 6.77
CA CYS A 326 -12.19 -2.88 6.16
C CYS A 326 -11.28 -3.59 7.15
N LYS A 327 -11.89 -4.39 8.03
CA LYS A 327 -11.21 -5.44 8.78
C LYS A 327 -10.71 -6.46 7.76
N LYS A 328 -9.64 -7.18 8.09
CA LYS A 328 -9.25 -8.41 7.41
C LYS A 328 -10.52 -9.25 7.22
N LEU A 329 -11.00 -9.34 5.97
CA LEU A 329 -12.26 -10.00 5.65
C LEU A 329 -12.04 -11.51 5.70
N ASP A 330 -13.01 -12.22 6.27
CA ASP A 330 -13.06 -13.69 6.33
C ASP A 330 -13.10 -14.34 4.94
#